data_AF-A0A5J5G8R1-F1
#
_entry.id   AF-A0A5J5G8R1-F1
#
_cell.length_a   1.000
_cell.length_b   1.000
_cell.length_c   1.000
_cell.angle_alpha   90.00
_cell.angle_beta   90.00
_cell.angle_gamma   90.00
#
_symmetry.space_group_name_H-M   'P 1'
#
loop_
_entity.id
_entity.type
_entity.pdbx_description
1 polymer ?
#
loop_
_entity_poly.entity_id
_entity_poly.type
_entity_poly.pdbx_seq_one_letter_code
_entity_poly.pdbx_strand_id
1 'polypeptide(L)' 'MSYTEMLERKSEILKKTVENWVLKDNRDGLNRQEAHMFQNMIKELHQNEHELNGVRDKEVIKRQN' A
#
# COMPACT_ATOMS: atom_id res chain seq x y z
N MET A 1 0.06 17.79 6.79
CA MET A 1 0.69 16.55 6.33
C MET A 1 1.35 16.84 4.99
N SER A 2 2.62 16.46 4.83
CA SER A 2 3.32 16.48 3.55
C SER A 2 2.78 15.38 2.63
N TYR A 3 3.09 15.44 1.34
CA TYR A 3 2.70 14.41 0.40
C TYR A 3 3.29 13.04 0.77
N THR A 4 4.57 13.02 1.14
CA THR A 4 5.28 11.82 1.60
C THR A 4 4.64 11.23 2.85
N GLU A 5 4.31 12.06 3.85
CA GLU A 5 3.63 11.63 5.08
C GLU A 5 2.25 11.01 4.79
N MET A 6 1.53 11.55 3.81
CA MET A 6 0.24 11.00 3.38
C MET A 6 0.40 9.60 2.77
N LEU A 7 1.38 9.43 1.89
CA LEU A 7 1.69 8.14 1.25
C LEU A 7 2.16 7.10 2.28
N GLU A 8 2.97 7.50 3.26
CA GLU A 8 3.42 6.62 4.35
C GLU A 8 2.25 6.17 5.21
N ARG A 9 1.40 7.12 5.66
CA ARG A 9 0.19 6.80 6.43
C ARG A 9 -0.76 5.89 5.65
N LYS A 10 -0.94 6.14 4.35
CA LYS A 10 -1.76 5.28 3.48
C LYS A 10 -1.18 3.88 3.38
N SER A 11 0.15 3.74 3.24
CA SER A 11 0.84 2.45 3.21
C SER A 11 0.60 1.65 4.49
N GLU A 12 0.72 2.29 5.66
CA GLU A 12 0.49 1.62 6.95
C GLU A 12 -0.94 1.09 7.11
N ILE A 13 -1.93 1.88 6.71
CA ILE A 13 -3.34 1.47 6.76
C ILE A 13 -3.58 0.30 5.82
N LEU A 14 -3.13 0.41 4.56
CA LEU A 14 -3.29 -0.66 3.57
C LEU A 14 -2.60 -1.95 3.99
N LYS A 15 -1.39 -1.89 4.57
CA LYS A 15 -0.67 -3.08 5.07
C LYS A 15 -1.46 -3.79 6.15
N LYS A 16 -1.95 -3.06 7.17
CA LYS A 16 -2.79 -3.64 8.23
C LYS A 16 -4.08 -4.24 7.68
N THR A 17 -4.71 -3.57 6.71
CA THR A 17 -5.92 -4.09 6.08
C THR A 17 -5.60 -5.38 5.31
N VAL A 18 -4.56 -5.40 4.48
CA VAL A 18 -4.10 -6.59 3.74
C VAL A 18 -3.79 -7.76 4.67
N GLU A 19 -3.08 -7.54 5.78
CA GLU A 19 -2.80 -8.56 6.79
C GLU A 19 -4.09 -9.20 7.34
N ASN A 20 -5.10 -8.38 7.67
CA ASN A 20 -6.39 -8.89 8.13
C ASN A 20 -7.11 -9.73 7.07
N TRP A 21 -7.01 -9.35 5.79
CA TRP A 21 -7.58 -10.13 4.69
C TRP A 21 -6.85 -11.45 4.46
N VAL A 22 -5.52 -11.46 4.59
CA VAL A 22 -4.72 -12.71 4.57
C VAL A 22 -5.14 -13.64 5.69
N LEU A 23 -5.31 -13.12 6.92
CA LEU A 23 -5.75 -13.93 8.06
C LEU A 23 -7.15 -14.52 7.83
N LYS A 24 -8.05 -13.74 7.21
CA LYS A 24 -9.39 -14.22 6.85
C LYS A 24 -9.33 -15.31 5.78
N ASP A 25 -8.61 -15.09 4.69
CA ASP A 25 -8.46 -16.07 3.60
C ASP A 25 -7.89 -17.39 4.11
N ASN A 26 -6.87 -17.32 4.97
CA ASN A 26 -6.25 -18.49 5.56
C ASN A 26 -7.18 -19.27 6.51
N ARG A 27 -8.14 -18.60 7.16
CA ARG A 27 -9.05 -19.23 8.12
C ARG A 27 -10.29 -19.82 7.45
N ASP A 28 -10.96 -18.98 6.66
CA ASP A 28 -12.31 -19.24 6.15
C ASP A 28 -12.38 -19.23 4.62
N GLY A 29 -11.30 -18.81 3.94
CA GLY A 29 -11.28 -18.46 2.53
C GLY A 29 -11.94 -17.11 2.24
N LEU A 30 -11.66 -16.55 1.07
CA LEU A 30 -12.39 -15.40 0.54
C LEU A 30 -13.45 -15.82 -0.46
N ASN A 31 -14.64 -15.21 -0.35
CA ASN A 31 -15.62 -15.30 -1.43
C ASN A 31 -15.15 -14.49 -2.67
N ARG A 32 -15.84 -14.65 -3.79
CA ARG A 32 -15.44 -13.99 -5.05
C ARG A 32 -15.32 -12.47 -4.95
N GLN A 33 -16.26 -11.81 -4.29
CA GLN A 33 -16.25 -10.35 -4.14
C GLN A 33 -15.10 -9.91 -3.24
N GLU A 34 -14.87 -10.65 -2.15
CA GLU A 34 -13.79 -10.44 -1.21
C GLU A 34 -12.42 -10.63 -1.87
N ALA A 35 -12.24 -11.67 -2.67
CA ALA A 35 -11.01 -11.92 -3.42
C ALA A 35 -10.74 -10.78 -4.42
N HIS A 36 -11.77 -10.27 -5.10
CA HIS A 36 -11.63 -9.10 -5.96
C HIS A 36 -11.23 -7.85 -5.19
N MET A 37 -11.84 -7.60 -4.02
CA MET A 37 -11.49 -6.47 -3.16
C MET A 37 -10.05 -6.60 -2.66
N PHE A 38 -9.66 -7.79 -2.21
CA PHE A 38 -8.31 -8.10 -1.75
C PHE A 38 -7.26 -7.84 -2.82
N GLN A 39 -7.48 -8.31 -4.05
CA GLN A 39 -6.60 -8.02 -5.18
C GLN A 39 -6.49 -6.52 -5.47
N ASN A 40 -7.57 -5.75 -5.33
CA ASN A 40 -7.52 -4.29 -5.52
C ASN A 40 -6.69 -3.60 -4.45
N MET A 41 -6.78 -4.02 -3.18
CA MET A 41 -5.95 -3.48 -2.09
C MET A 41 -4.46 -3.78 -2.30
N ILE A 42 -4.12 -4.97 -2.79
CA ILE A 42 -2.73 -5.30 -3.15
C ILE A 42 -2.20 -4.40 -4.26
N LYS A 43 -2.99 -4.16 -5.31
CA LYS A 43 -2.62 -3.23 -6.39
C LYS A 43 -2.43 -1.81 -5.88
N GLU A 44 -3.33 -1.35 -5.02
CA GLU A 44 -3.25 -0.03 -4.42
C GLU A 44 -2.01 0.13 -3.54
N LEU A 45 -1.66 -0.91 -2.76
CA LEU A 45 -0.46 -0.93 -1.96
C LEU A 45 0.80 -0.79 -2.83
N HIS A 46 0.91 -1.59 -3.90
CA HIS A 46 2.04 -1.49 -4.84
C HIS A 46 2.11 -0.13 -5.53
N GLN A 47 0.98 0.44 -5.93
CA GLN A 47 0.95 1.77 -6.53
C GLN A 47 1.45 2.83 -5.55
N ASN A 48 1.00 2.76 -4.29
CA ASN A 48 1.43 3.68 -3.24
C ASN A 48 2.93 3.55 -2.93
N GLU A 49 3.47 2.32 -2.91
CA GLU A 49 4.91 2.09 -2.71
C GLU A 49 5.75 2.61 -3.89
N HIS A 50 5.30 2.38 -5.13
CA HIS A 50 5.94 2.93 -6.32
C HIS A 50 5.99 4.46 -6.27
N GLU A 51 4.88 5.09 -5.88
CA GLU A 51 4.82 6.55 -5.76
C GLU A 51 5.73 7.08 -4.65
N LEU A 52 5.72 6.43 -3.48
CA LEU A 52 6.58 6.80 -2.35
C LEU A 52 8.07 6.72 -2.72
N ASN A 53 8.47 5.68 -3.45
CA ASN A 53 9.83 5.54 -3.96
C ASN A 53 10.17 6.67 -4.95
N GLY A 54 9.26 6.98 -5.88
CA GLY A 54 9.45 8.10 -6.81
C GLY A 54 9.58 9.47 -6.13
N VAL A 55 8.92 9.68 -4.99
CA VAL A 55 9.10 10.89 -4.17
C VAL A 55 10.47 10.89 -3.49
N ARG A 56 10.87 9.77 -2.88
CA ARG A 56 12.18 9.62 -2.22
C ARG A 56 13.34 9.82 -3.20
N ASP A 57 13.25 9.28 -4.41
CA ASP A 57 14.29 9.46 -5.44
C ASP A 57 14.47 10.93 -5.82
N LYS A 58 13.35 11.67 -5.96
CA LYS A 58 13.38 13.12 -6.24
C LYS A 58 14.01 13.90 -5.08
N GLU A 59 13.71 13.52 -3.84
CA GLU A 59 14.32 14.14 -2.66
C GLU A 59 15.82 13.90 -2.59
N VAL A 60 16.28 12.69 -2.94
CA VAL A 60 17.72 12.35 -3.01
C VAL A 60 18.42 13.20 -4.07
N ILE A 61 17.86 13.29 -5.29
CA ILE A 61 18.42 14.11 -6.37
C ILE A 61 18.51 15.58 -5.96
N LYS A 62 17.50 16.11 -5.26
CA LYS A 62 17.48 17.50 -4.79
C LYS A 62 18.57 17.80 -3.75
N ARG A 63 19.01 16.82 -2.97
CA ARG A 63 20.08 16.98 -1.96
C ARG A 63 21.50 16.90 -2.55
N GLN A 64 21.65 16.43 -3.78
CA GLN A 64 22.94 16.27 -4.47
C GLN A 64 23.31 17.46 -5.36
N ASN A 65 22.37 18.38 -5.62
CA ASN A 65 22.57 19.64 -6.34
C ASN A 65 22.59 20.82 -5.36
#